data_AF-A0A5N8WPD1-F1
#
_entry.id   AF-A0A5N8WPD1-F1
#
_cell.length_a   1.000
_cell.length_b   1.000
_cell.length_c   1.000
_cell.angle_alpha   90.00
_cell.angle_beta   90.00
_cell.angle_gamma   90.00
#
_symmetry.space_group_name_H-M   'P 1'
#
loop_
_entity.id
_entity.type
_entity.pdbx_description
1 polymer ?
#
loop_
_entity_poly.entity_id
_entity_poly.type
_entity_poly.pdbx_seq_one_letter_code
_entity_poly.pdbx_strand_id
1 'polypeptide(L)'
;MRLTVSAVRRWTGPAGVTRLVCLAAVVTAVGLLPWLSGRDPALTVLRARSAEQEATPEALAAVRADLGLDAGPLSLLGSWTLGLPRGDLGTSWVSGTDVLPSVVSGLQVSLGLMAAAFGIAVLLACALVAPVLGRGRGSAGAFAAMLAAVPEFLLATVALLVCGVWLGLLPTSGWQGPQYMVLPAIALGVPAGGLLGRLVADALPAVLEERWVELWRGAGVSGVRVAAAALRRVLPPLLPQFGMAAVGLTGGAVAVETVFAVPGIGRTALGAAKSQDLPLLQGSVLALLALGLVTGALVALVRRRLLGPALRDAGLTLPTARPVRSHPAVPVALAAVLLTAVGWGLLRDPYAVDTTARLRAPSWAYPLGTDGLGRDVLARLGHGAASTIGTAAAVCLAGLVLSLALGFLPSVASGASDIANALPPVIAGILVAAVVGPGTGGAALAVALLSWPALAAHAAALVQEVRASTFLTAQRAIGASPVWILTRHVLPSVAGPVTRHALLRLPGIALALASLGFLGLGAQPPTPEWGLLLDESRAYVERAPWAALAPAVALALLAGLAVSTAAYAEQGARSRSGRNARKARNARKAAGARARTRARARKEETPIGV
;
A
#
# COMPACT_ATOMS: atom_id res chain seq x y z
N MET A 1 -18.05 -33.63 12.37
CA MET A 1 -17.85 -33.98 10.95
C MET A 1 -18.14 -32.86 9.93
N ARG A 2 -19.20 -32.03 10.07
CA ARG A 2 -19.46 -30.90 9.14
C ARG A 2 -18.49 -29.69 9.25
N LEU A 3 -17.68 -29.64 10.32
CA LEU A 3 -16.73 -28.54 10.61
C LEU A 3 -15.36 -28.71 9.92
N THR A 4 -14.92 -29.94 9.67
CA THR A 4 -13.70 -30.23 8.90
C THR A 4 -13.95 -30.05 7.41
N VAL A 5 -15.13 -30.45 6.91
CA VAL A 5 -15.52 -30.32 5.50
C VAL A 5 -15.58 -28.86 5.04
N SER A 6 -16.01 -27.91 5.86
CA SER A 6 -16.10 -26.48 5.47
C SER A 6 -14.76 -25.74 5.50
N ALA A 7 -13.83 -26.15 6.36
CA ALA A 7 -12.46 -25.65 6.35
C ALA A 7 -11.68 -26.21 5.14
N VAL A 8 -11.83 -27.50 4.85
CA VAL A 8 -11.30 -28.15 3.65
C VAL A 8 -11.88 -27.53 2.39
N ARG A 9 -13.20 -27.25 2.33
CA ARG A 9 -13.87 -26.64 1.16
C ARG A 9 -13.41 -25.21 0.84
N ARG A 10 -12.87 -24.46 1.81
CA ARG A 10 -12.25 -23.13 1.55
C ARG A 10 -10.84 -23.25 0.94
N TRP A 11 -10.15 -24.36 1.17
CA TRP A 11 -8.85 -24.67 0.57
C TRP A 11 -8.98 -25.46 -0.74
N THR A 12 -10.04 -26.23 -0.92
CA THR A 12 -10.33 -26.98 -2.17
C THR A 12 -11.23 -26.23 -3.15
N GLY A 13 -11.70 -25.01 -2.80
CA GLY A 13 -12.40 -24.14 -3.72
C GLY A 13 -11.46 -23.45 -4.73
N PRO A 14 -11.97 -22.87 -5.82
CA PRO A 14 -11.16 -22.24 -6.87
C PRO A 14 -10.18 -21.17 -6.36
N ALA A 15 -10.58 -20.44 -5.30
CA ALA A 15 -9.72 -19.45 -4.65
C ALA A 15 -8.55 -20.09 -3.88
N GLY A 16 -8.76 -21.24 -3.25
CA GLY A 16 -7.71 -21.99 -2.55
C GLY A 16 -6.67 -22.56 -3.52
N VAL A 17 -7.13 -23.12 -4.65
CA VAL A 17 -6.26 -23.56 -5.75
C VAL A 17 -5.47 -22.38 -6.29
N THR A 18 -6.11 -21.24 -6.57
CA THR A 18 -5.43 -20.06 -7.10
C THR A 18 -4.36 -19.54 -6.13
N ARG A 19 -4.62 -19.54 -4.81
CA ARG A 19 -3.61 -19.18 -3.80
C ARG A 19 -2.40 -20.09 -3.85
N LEU A 20 -2.61 -21.41 -3.89
CA LEU A 20 -1.53 -22.39 -3.94
C LEU A 20 -0.71 -22.24 -5.23
N VAL A 21 -1.38 -22.06 -6.37
CA VAL A 21 -0.71 -21.84 -7.67
C VAL A 21 0.09 -20.55 -7.66
N CYS A 22 -0.47 -19.43 -7.17
CA CYS A 22 0.24 -18.16 -7.08
C CYS A 22 1.42 -18.23 -6.10
N LEU A 23 1.25 -18.88 -4.95
CA LEU A 23 2.34 -19.08 -3.98
C LEU A 23 3.47 -19.93 -4.59
N ALA A 24 3.12 -21.04 -5.24
CA ALA A 24 4.08 -21.89 -5.94
C ALA A 24 4.80 -21.09 -7.03
N ALA A 25 4.08 -20.30 -7.83
CA ALA A 25 4.67 -19.46 -8.87
C ALA A 25 5.66 -18.44 -8.29
N VAL A 26 5.36 -17.80 -7.15
CA VAL A 26 6.29 -16.88 -6.48
C VAL A 26 7.52 -17.63 -5.98
N VAL A 27 7.36 -18.76 -5.28
CA VAL A 27 8.49 -19.56 -4.77
C VAL A 27 9.37 -20.08 -5.91
N THR A 28 8.76 -20.55 -6.99
CA THR A 28 9.46 -20.97 -8.21
C THR A 28 10.21 -19.82 -8.86
N ALA A 29 9.59 -18.64 -8.98
CA ALA A 29 10.27 -17.45 -9.52
C ALA A 29 11.47 -17.04 -8.65
N VAL A 30 11.34 -17.12 -7.32
CA VAL A 30 12.44 -16.88 -6.38
C VAL A 30 13.56 -17.91 -6.57
N GLY A 31 13.23 -19.21 -6.60
CA GLY A 31 14.22 -20.27 -6.82
C GLY A 31 14.93 -20.19 -8.17
N LEU A 32 14.24 -19.69 -9.20
CA LEU A 32 14.78 -19.52 -10.56
C LEU A 32 15.48 -18.17 -10.78
N LEU A 33 15.63 -17.32 -9.76
CA LEU A 33 16.33 -16.03 -9.87
C LEU A 33 17.70 -16.11 -10.57
N PRO A 34 18.57 -17.12 -10.34
CA PRO A 34 19.84 -17.25 -11.04
C PRO A 34 19.75 -17.29 -12.57
N TRP A 35 18.67 -17.85 -13.10
CA TRP A 35 18.46 -17.94 -14.55
C TRP A 35 17.61 -16.80 -15.10
N LEU A 36 16.78 -16.19 -14.26
CA LEU A 36 15.93 -15.07 -14.66
C LEU A 36 16.71 -13.75 -14.76
N SER A 37 17.80 -13.58 -13.99
CA SER A 37 18.58 -12.32 -13.94
C SER A 37 19.26 -11.90 -15.24
N GLY A 38 19.30 -12.78 -16.25
CA GLY A 38 19.96 -12.53 -17.53
C GLY A 38 21.47 -12.28 -17.43
N ARG A 39 22.05 -12.36 -16.22
CA ARG A 39 23.47 -12.24 -15.92
C ARG A 39 24.01 -13.62 -15.57
N ASP A 40 25.19 -13.95 -16.08
CA ASP A 40 25.85 -15.21 -15.75
C ASP A 40 26.17 -15.24 -14.25
N PRO A 41 25.53 -16.13 -13.46
CA PRO A 41 25.75 -16.20 -12.03
C PRO A 41 27.22 -16.44 -11.67
N ALA A 42 27.93 -17.20 -12.49
CA ALA A 42 29.34 -17.48 -12.29
C ALA A 42 30.22 -16.23 -12.39
N LEU A 43 29.88 -15.30 -13.29
CA LEU A 43 30.59 -14.03 -13.41
C LEU A 43 30.41 -13.16 -12.17
N THR A 44 29.19 -13.10 -11.63
CA THR A 44 28.90 -12.36 -10.39
C THR A 44 29.64 -12.95 -9.19
N VAL A 45 29.69 -14.28 -9.06
CA VAL A 45 30.43 -14.93 -7.97
C VAL A 45 31.93 -14.75 -8.13
N LEU A 46 32.47 -14.89 -9.34
CA LEU A 46 33.90 -14.66 -9.61
C LEU A 46 34.32 -13.24 -9.23
N ARG A 47 33.54 -12.22 -9.63
CA ARG A 47 33.82 -10.82 -9.29
C ARG A 47 33.64 -10.53 -7.80
N ALA A 48 32.71 -11.20 -7.13
CA ALA A 48 32.48 -11.03 -5.70
C ALA A 48 33.59 -11.66 -4.83
N ARG A 49 34.05 -12.87 -5.20
CA ARG A 49 35.08 -13.61 -4.45
C ARG A 49 36.50 -13.19 -4.82
N SER A 50 36.70 -12.73 -6.06
CA SER A 50 38.02 -12.45 -6.62
C SER A 50 37.95 -11.27 -7.60
N ALA A 51 37.77 -10.06 -7.07
CA ALA A 51 37.55 -8.84 -7.86
C ALA A 51 38.66 -8.58 -8.93
N GLU A 52 39.90 -8.92 -8.59
CA GLU A 52 41.09 -8.75 -9.45
C GLU A 52 41.28 -9.89 -10.45
N GLN A 53 40.60 -11.03 -10.27
CA GLN A 53 40.75 -12.17 -11.16
C GLN A 53 40.05 -11.91 -12.50
N GLU A 54 40.78 -12.18 -13.58
CA GLU A 54 40.24 -12.02 -14.93
C GLU A 54 39.22 -13.12 -15.23
N ALA A 55 38.13 -12.74 -15.90
CA ALA A 55 37.01 -13.65 -16.17
C ALA A 55 37.30 -14.54 -17.38
N THR A 56 38.27 -15.44 -17.24
CA THR A 56 38.57 -16.43 -18.29
C THR A 56 37.44 -17.46 -18.39
N PRO A 57 37.20 -18.03 -19.59
CA PRO A 57 36.18 -19.07 -19.78
C PRO A 57 36.35 -20.25 -18.81
N GLU A 58 37.59 -20.63 -18.50
CA GLU A 58 37.93 -21.70 -17.57
C GLU A 58 37.58 -21.35 -16.13
N ALA A 59 37.87 -20.12 -15.69
CA ALA A 59 37.52 -19.65 -14.34
C ALA A 59 36.00 -19.61 -14.16
N LEU A 60 35.26 -19.15 -15.18
CA LEU A 60 33.80 -19.17 -15.15
C LEU A 60 33.24 -20.60 -15.14
N ALA A 61 33.81 -21.51 -15.92
CA ALA A 61 33.41 -22.92 -15.91
C ALA A 61 33.66 -23.59 -14.55
N ALA A 62 34.79 -23.31 -13.91
CA ALA A 62 35.09 -23.81 -12.57
C ALA A 62 34.07 -23.32 -11.53
N VAL A 63 33.69 -22.03 -11.59
CA VAL A 63 32.66 -21.47 -10.71
C VAL A 63 31.28 -22.07 -11.01
N ARG A 64 30.93 -22.32 -12.28
CA ARG A 64 29.67 -23.00 -12.62
C ARG A 64 29.60 -24.42 -12.06
N ALA A 65 30.70 -25.16 -12.13
CA ALA A 65 30.81 -26.49 -11.56
C ALA A 65 30.71 -26.45 -10.02
N ASP A 66 31.39 -25.52 -9.35
CA ASP A 66 31.32 -25.31 -7.88
C ASP A 66 29.89 -25.02 -7.41
N LEU A 67 29.17 -24.18 -8.14
CA LEU A 67 27.79 -23.81 -7.85
C LEU A 67 26.75 -24.84 -8.34
N GLY A 68 27.18 -25.89 -9.04
CA GLY A 68 26.31 -26.91 -9.63
C GLY A 68 25.40 -26.41 -10.75
N LEU A 69 25.70 -25.25 -11.35
CA LEU A 69 24.86 -24.61 -12.38
C LEU A 69 24.69 -25.46 -13.64
N ASP A 70 25.64 -26.37 -13.88
CA ASP A 70 25.63 -27.30 -15.02
C ASP A 70 24.51 -28.35 -14.94
N ALA A 71 23.96 -28.61 -13.75
CA ALA A 71 22.85 -29.53 -13.57
C ALA A 71 21.53 -29.00 -14.17
N GLY A 72 21.47 -27.71 -14.52
CA GLY A 72 20.32 -27.04 -15.10
C GLY A 72 19.34 -26.47 -14.07
N PRO A 73 18.40 -25.61 -14.52
CA PRO A 73 17.52 -24.83 -13.64
C PRO A 73 16.54 -25.68 -12.83
N LEU A 74 15.99 -26.75 -13.43
CA LEU A 74 14.96 -27.58 -12.78
C LEU A 74 15.53 -28.48 -11.68
N SER A 75 16.74 -29.00 -11.86
CA SER A 75 17.39 -29.87 -10.88
C SER A 75 17.80 -29.05 -9.65
N LEU A 76 18.37 -27.86 -9.85
CA LEU A 76 18.73 -26.93 -8.78
C LEU A 76 17.52 -26.34 -8.07
N LEU A 77 16.44 -26.04 -8.80
CA LEU A 77 15.18 -25.69 -8.16
C LEU A 77 14.67 -26.84 -7.28
N GLY A 78 14.74 -28.08 -7.77
CA GLY A 78 14.37 -29.29 -7.02
C GLY A 78 15.18 -29.48 -5.74
N SER A 79 16.51 -29.40 -5.82
CA SER A 79 17.38 -29.55 -4.64
C SER A 79 17.18 -28.40 -3.64
N TRP A 80 17.11 -27.16 -4.12
CA TRP A 80 16.86 -25.98 -3.29
C TRP A 80 15.51 -26.08 -2.57
N THR A 81 14.43 -26.39 -3.29
CA THR A 81 13.09 -26.55 -2.70
C THR A 81 13.02 -27.71 -1.69
N LEU A 82 13.75 -28.79 -1.90
CA LEU A 82 13.86 -29.91 -0.94
C LEU A 82 14.72 -29.56 0.29
N GLY A 83 15.60 -28.57 0.18
CA GLY A 83 16.39 -28.01 1.28
C GLY A 83 15.58 -27.11 2.21
N LEU A 84 14.59 -26.38 1.68
CA LEU A 84 13.79 -25.42 2.47
C LEU A 84 13.15 -26.02 3.75
N PRO A 85 12.48 -27.20 3.72
CA PRO A 85 11.90 -27.80 4.92
C PRO A 85 12.94 -28.25 5.95
N ARG A 86 14.19 -28.45 5.52
CA ARG A 86 15.32 -28.84 6.39
C ARG A 86 16.03 -27.63 7.00
N GLY A 87 15.62 -26.41 6.64
CA GLY A 87 16.28 -25.17 7.03
C GLY A 87 17.52 -24.84 6.21
N ASP A 88 17.79 -25.58 5.13
CA ASP A 88 18.90 -25.28 4.24
C ASP A 88 18.48 -24.23 3.20
N LEU A 89 18.99 -23.01 3.36
CA LEU A 89 18.81 -21.89 2.43
C LEU A 89 20.01 -21.71 1.48
N GLY A 90 20.98 -22.63 1.53
CA GLY A 90 22.24 -22.55 0.82
C GLY A 90 23.26 -21.62 1.48
N THR A 91 24.36 -21.41 0.76
CA THR A 91 25.50 -20.57 1.16
C THR A 91 25.53 -19.29 0.36
N SER A 92 25.88 -18.17 1.01
CA SER A 92 26.08 -16.89 0.33
C SER A 92 27.15 -17.02 -0.75
N TRP A 93 26.88 -16.43 -1.91
CA TRP A 93 27.85 -16.39 -3.00
C TRP A 93 28.99 -15.40 -2.73
N VAL A 94 28.73 -14.38 -1.91
CA VAL A 94 29.68 -13.31 -1.59
C VAL A 94 30.52 -13.69 -0.38
N SER A 95 29.92 -14.05 0.75
CA SER A 95 30.66 -14.35 1.98
C SER A 95 31.07 -15.82 2.12
N GLY A 96 30.46 -16.74 1.35
CA GLY A 96 30.69 -18.18 1.48
C GLY A 96 30.10 -18.81 2.76
N THR A 97 29.39 -18.03 3.57
CA THR A 97 28.79 -18.49 4.83
C THR A 97 27.34 -18.94 4.62
N ASP A 98 26.82 -19.75 5.54
CA ASP A 98 25.41 -20.17 5.53
C ASP A 98 24.46 -18.98 5.55
N VAL A 99 23.39 -19.04 4.75
CA VAL A 99 22.41 -17.96 4.60
C VAL A 99 21.46 -17.89 5.80
N LEU A 100 21.06 -19.05 6.36
CA LEU A 100 20.04 -19.12 7.41
C LEU A 100 20.36 -18.24 8.63
N PRO A 101 21.56 -18.28 9.24
CA PRO A 101 21.89 -17.44 10.38
C PRO A 101 21.75 -15.93 10.09
N SER A 102 22.20 -15.48 8.91
CA SER A 102 22.08 -14.08 8.49
C SER A 102 20.62 -13.65 8.31
N VAL A 103 19.80 -14.53 7.71
CA VAL A 103 18.35 -14.30 7.53
C VAL A 103 17.63 -14.25 8.88
N VAL A 104 17.91 -15.19 9.78
CA VAL A 104 17.29 -15.25 11.11
C VAL A 104 17.68 -14.03 11.95
N SER A 105 18.96 -13.65 11.95
CA SER A 105 19.45 -12.47 12.67
C SER A 105 18.78 -11.19 12.16
N GLY A 106 18.74 -11.00 10.84
CA GLY A 106 18.05 -9.85 10.24
C GLY A 106 16.56 -9.84 10.57
N LEU A 107 15.91 -11.01 10.53
CA LEU A 107 14.48 -11.12 10.84
C LEU A 107 14.19 -10.77 12.31
N GLN A 108 15.03 -11.20 13.26
CA GLN A 108 14.89 -10.86 14.67
C GLN A 108 14.95 -9.34 14.90
N VAL A 109 15.92 -8.67 14.28
CA VAL A 109 16.08 -7.20 14.37
C VAL A 109 14.85 -6.50 13.80
N SER A 110 14.40 -6.90 12.61
CA SER A 110 13.23 -6.32 11.96
C SER A 110 11.95 -6.55 12.75
N LEU A 111 11.75 -7.74 13.32
CA LEU A 111 10.61 -8.04 14.18
C LEU A 111 10.62 -7.18 15.45
N GLY A 112 11.79 -6.97 16.07
CA GLY A 112 11.94 -6.07 17.22
C GLY A 112 11.54 -4.63 16.89
N LEU A 113 12.04 -4.11 15.76
CA LEU A 113 11.68 -2.79 15.25
C LEU A 113 10.18 -2.68 14.93
N MET A 114 9.60 -3.67 14.25
CA MET A 114 8.17 -3.69 13.92
C MET A 114 7.29 -3.77 15.17
N ALA A 115 7.71 -4.51 16.20
CA ALA A 115 6.99 -4.58 17.48
C ALA A 115 7.00 -3.22 18.20
N ALA A 116 8.14 -2.53 18.25
CA ALA A 116 8.24 -1.18 18.82
C ALA A 116 7.38 -0.17 18.04
N ALA A 117 7.45 -0.21 16.71
CA ALA A 117 6.62 0.63 15.84
C ALA A 117 5.12 0.35 16.02
N PHE A 118 4.73 -0.92 16.15
CA PHE A 118 3.34 -1.29 16.42
C PHE A 118 2.86 -0.78 17.79
N GLY A 119 3.73 -0.82 18.81
CA GLY A 119 3.44 -0.19 20.11
C GLY A 119 3.12 1.30 19.98
N ILE A 120 3.95 2.05 19.25
CA ILE A 120 3.71 3.48 18.95
C ILE A 120 2.40 3.66 18.17
N ALA A 121 2.15 2.81 17.18
CA ALA A 121 0.93 2.85 16.38
C ALA A 121 -0.33 2.68 17.24
N VAL A 122 -0.32 1.72 18.17
CA VAL A 122 -1.43 1.47 19.10
C VAL A 122 -1.61 2.64 20.06
N LEU A 123 -0.54 3.18 20.64
CA LEU A 123 -0.61 4.34 21.53
C LEU A 123 -1.24 5.55 20.84
N LEU A 124 -0.78 5.84 19.61
CA LEU A 124 -1.31 6.94 18.82
C LEU A 124 -2.77 6.69 18.40
N ALA A 125 -3.11 5.46 17.99
CA ALA A 125 -4.49 5.10 17.67
C ALA A 125 -5.42 5.28 18.88
N CYS A 126 -4.99 4.86 20.08
CA CYS A 126 -5.72 5.08 21.32
C CYS A 126 -5.91 6.57 21.62
N ALA A 127 -4.85 7.39 21.45
CA ALA A 127 -4.91 8.83 21.65
C ALA A 127 -5.90 9.53 20.69
N LEU A 128 -5.99 9.05 19.44
CA LEU A 128 -6.94 9.56 18.45
C LEU A 128 -8.39 9.10 18.70
N VAL A 129 -8.59 7.89 19.25
CA VAL A 129 -9.92 7.30 19.51
C VAL A 129 -10.52 7.79 20.83
N ALA A 130 -9.71 8.04 21.87
CA ALA A 130 -10.19 8.42 23.20
C ALA A 130 -11.12 9.65 23.21
N PRO A 131 -10.85 10.75 22.48
CA PRO A 131 -11.76 11.89 22.40
C PRO A 131 -13.13 11.57 21.79
N VAL A 132 -13.17 10.63 20.84
CA VAL A 132 -14.41 10.21 20.16
C VAL A 132 -15.26 9.35 21.09
N LEU A 133 -14.63 8.46 21.87
CA LEU A 133 -15.31 7.67 22.91
C LEU A 133 -15.90 8.56 24.00
N GLY A 134 -15.15 9.56 24.46
CA GLY A 134 -15.61 10.46 25.52
C GLY A 134 -16.73 11.42 25.10
N ARG A 135 -16.63 12.00 23.90
CA ARG A 135 -17.63 12.98 23.43
C ARG A 135 -18.83 12.35 22.72
N GLY A 136 -18.70 11.12 22.23
CA GLY A 136 -19.72 10.43 21.43
C GLY A 136 -19.98 11.04 20.05
N ARG A 137 -19.20 12.06 19.65
CA ARG A 137 -19.32 12.81 18.40
C ARG A 137 -17.95 13.30 17.94
N GLY A 138 -17.74 13.34 16.63
CA GLY A 138 -16.47 13.76 16.01
C GLY A 138 -15.90 12.69 15.09
N SER A 139 -14.73 12.95 14.53
CA SER A 139 -13.88 12.02 13.78
C SER A 139 -12.43 12.29 14.20
N ALA A 140 -11.50 11.37 13.96
CA ALA A 140 -10.08 11.64 14.15
C ALA A 140 -9.58 12.80 13.26
N GLY A 141 -10.35 13.19 12.24
CA GLY A 141 -10.21 14.43 11.50
C GLY A 141 -9.09 14.41 10.46
N ALA A 142 -8.85 15.58 9.86
CA ALA A 142 -7.83 15.77 8.84
C ALA A 142 -6.41 15.49 9.37
N PHE A 143 -6.17 15.68 10.68
CA PHE A 143 -4.88 15.43 11.31
C PHE A 143 -4.48 13.95 11.24
N ALA A 144 -5.33 13.03 11.74
CA ALA A 144 -5.05 11.59 11.64
C ALA A 144 -4.94 11.10 10.20
N ALA A 145 -5.72 11.72 9.30
CA ALA A 145 -5.66 11.43 7.89
C ALA A 145 -4.33 11.88 7.25
N MET A 146 -3.76 13.00 7.70
CA MET A 146 -2.43 13.47 7.29
C MET A 146 -1.35 12.54 7.82
N LEU A 147 -1.38 12.18 9.11
CA LEU A 147 -0.43 11.24 9.70
C LEU A 147 -0.40 9.91 8.93
N ALA A 148 -1.58 9.38 8.58
CA ALA A 148 -1.71 8.14 7.81
C ALA A 148 -1.18 8.22 6.37
N ALA A 149 -0.99 9.41 5.82
CA ALA A 149 -0.61 9.61 4.43
C ALA A 149 0.86 9.94 4.23
N VAL A 150 1.55 10.41 5.28
CA VAL A 150 3.00 10.63 5.22
C VAL A 150 3.70 9.28 5.05
N PRO A 151 4.51 9.08 3.99
CA PRO A 151 5.32 7.88 3.85
C PRO A 151 6.32 7.73 4.99
N GLU A 152 6.54 6.50 5.43
CA GLU A 152 7.45 6.18 6.54
C GLU A 152 8.90 6.56 6.25
N PHE A 153 9.38 6.42 5.01
CA PHE A 153 10.75 6.83 4.64
C PHE A 153 10.93 8.34 4.70
N LEU A 154 9.88 9.09 4.34
CA LEU A 154 9.87 10.54 4.43
C LEU A 154 9.91 10.98 5.90
N LEU A 155 9.06 10.37 6.73
CA LEU A 155 9.07 10.64 8.16
C LEU A 155 10.41 10.24 8.79
N ALA A 156 11.04 9.15 8.34
CA ALA A 156 12.37 8.73 8.77
C ALA A 156 13.43 9.78 8.43
N THR A 157 13.48 10.27 7.19
CA THR A 157 14.44 11.30 6.77
C THR A 157 14.25 12.60 7.56
N VAL A 158 13.01 13.05 7.73
CA VAL A 158 12.70 14.28 8.49
C VAL A 158 13.01 14.11 9.97
N ALA A 159 12.65 12.96 10.57
CA ALA A 159 12.92 12.70 11.98
C ALA A 159 14.43 12.58 12.26
N LEU A 160 15.19 11.96 11.36
CA LEU A 160 16.65 11.92 11.43
C LEU A 160 17.24 13.34 11.38
N LEU A 161 16.78 14.17 10.45
CA LEU A 161 17.28 15.54 10.29
C LEU A 161 16.93 16.41 11.50
N VAL A 162 15.68 16.42 11.93
CA VAL A 162 15.21 17.30 13.01
C VAL A 162 15.73 16.80 14.36
N CYS A 163 15.44 15.55 14.73
CA CYS A 163 15.74 15.04 16.06
C CYS A 163 17.20 14.59 16.21
N GLY A 164 17.79 14.08 15.13
CA GLY A 164 19.17 13.58 15.14
C GLY A 164 20.20 14.67 14.86
N VAL A 165 20.03 15.44 13.78
CA VAL A 165 21.03 16.44 13.36
C VAL A 165 20.81 17.79 14.03
N TRP A 166 19.61 18.38 13.93
CA TRP A 166 19.37 19.75 14.41
C TRP A 166 19.24 19.84 15.94
N LEU A 167 18.51 18.92 16.55
CA LEU A 167 18.28 18.93 18.00
C LEU A 167 19.31 18.09 18.77
N GLY A 168 20.05 17.20 18.11
CA GLY A 168 21.06 16.34 18.75
C GLY A 168 20.49 15.44 19.86
N LEU A 169 19.19 15.14 19.84
CA LEU A 169 18.50 14.43 20.93
C LEU A 169 18.71 12.91 20.89
N LEU A 170 18.85 12.36 19.69
CA LEU A 170 18.84 10.92 19.42
C LEU A 170 19.87 10.57 18.36
N PRO A 171 20.40 9.34 18.35
CA PRO A 171 21.40 8.93 17.35
C PRO A 171 20.83 8.92 15.93
N THR A 172 21.67 9.28 14.95
CA THR A 172 21.29 9.38 13.53
C THR A 172 21.37 8.06 12.77
N SER A 173 22.29 7.16 13.14
CA SER A 173 22.45 5.86 12.47
C SER A 173 23.13 4.82 13.37
N GLY A 174 22.91 3.54 13.11
CA GLY A 174 23.53 2.42 13.83
C GLY A 174 22.54 1.58 14.65
N TRP A 175 23.05 0.55 15.33
CA TRP A 175 22.22 -0.40 16.09
C TRP A 175 22.95 -1.00 17.30
N GLN A 176 23.44 -0.13 18.19
CA GLN A 176 24.26 -0.55 19.35
C GLN A 176 23.50 -0.59 20.68
N GLY A 177 22.30 0.00 20.74
CA GLY A 177 21.52 0.11 21.97
C GLY A 177 20.06 0.51 21.73
N PRO A 178 19.22 0.52 22.78
CA PRO A 178 17.78 0.77 22.65
C PRO A 178 17.44 2.18 22.15
N GLN A 179 18.31 3.17 22.38
CA GLN A 179 18.13 4.54 21.90
C GLN A 179 18.09 4.64 20.36
N TYR A 180 18.77 3.71 19.66
CA TYR A 180 18.77 3.65 18.20
C TYR A 180 17.43 3.16 17.63
N MET A 181 16.58 2.54 18.45
CA MET A 181 15.27 2.05 18.02
C MET A 181 14.19 3.14 18.03
N VAL A 182 14.38 4.23 18.78
CA VAL A 182 13.34 5.24 19.04
C VAL A 182 12.90 5.94 17.75
N LEU A 183 13.83 6.57 17.01
CA LEU A 183 13.50 7.27 15.76
C LEU A 183 12.95 6.33 14.67
N PRO A 184 13.57 5.16 14.40
CA PRO A 184 13.00 4.16 13.50
C PRO A 184 11.57 3.76 13.86
N ALA A 185 11.31 3.47 15.15
CA ALA A 185 9.99 3.03 15.59
C ALA A 185 8.95 4.15 15.46
N ILE A 186 9.31 5.41 15.72
CA ILE A 186 8.42 6.56 15.53
C ILE A 186 8.11 6.74 14.04
N ALA A 187 9.13 6.72 13.18
CA ALA A 187 8.99 6.90 11.75
C ALA A 187 8.06 5.85 11.11
N LEU A 188 8.15 4.61 11.57
CA LEU A 188 7.31 3.51 11.10
C LEU A 188 5.93 3.46 11.78
N GLY A 189 5.87 3.79 13.07
CA GLY A 189 4.67 3.65 13.91
C GLY A 189 3.65 4.78 13.76
N VAL A 190 4.09 6.01 13.50
CA VAL A 190 3.19 7.17 13.39
C VAL A 190 2.23 7.07 12.20
N PRO A 191 2.66 6.73 10.97
CA PRO A 191 1.74 6.57 9.84
C PRO A 191 0.75 5.42 10.07
N ALA A 192 1.23 4.30 10.60
CA ALA A 192 0.36 3.17 10.95
C ALA A 192 -0.65 3.54 12.04
N GLY A 193 -0.24 4.23 13.10
CA GLY A 193 -1.13 4.68 14.18
C GLY A 193 -2.17 5.68 13.69
N GLY A 194 -1.78 6.60 12.80
CA GLY A 194 -2.70 7.51 12.11
C GLY A 194 -3.78 6.75 11.32
N LEU A 195 -3.38 5.73 10.56
CA LEU A 195 -4.30 4.90 9.78
C LEU A 195 -5.25 4.10 10.68
N LEU A 196 -4.71 3.35 11.65
CA LEU A 196 -5.48 2.50 12.56
C LEU A 196 -6.44 3.34 13.41
N GLY A 197 -5.94 4.43 14.00
CA GLY A 197 -6.71 5.38 14.80
C GLY A 197 -7.85 6.01 14.00
N ARG A 198 -7.57 6.47 12.78
CA ARG A 198 -8.59 7.03 11.88
C ARG A 198 -9.69 6.03 11.56
N LEU A 199 -9.34 4.81 11.15
CA LEU A 199 -10.32 3.78 10.79
C LEU A 199 -11.30 3.50 11.93
N VAL A 200 -10.79 3.38 13.17
CA VAL A 200 -11.64 3.15 14.35
C VAL A 200 -12.45 4.40 14.70
N ALA A 201 -11.81 5.56 14.76
CA ALA A 201 -12.43 6.81 15.16
C ALA A 201 -13.53 7.28 14.18
N ASP A 202 -13.42 6.95 12.89
CA ASP A 202 -14.42 7.31 11.87
C ASP A 202 -15.64 6.38 11.91
N ALA A 203 -15.43 5.10 12.24
CA ALA A 203 -16.52 4.12 12.38
C ALA A 203 -17.31 4.27 13.68
N LEU A 204 -16.64 4.67 14.76
CA LEU A 204 -17.18 4.68 16.12
C LEU A 204 -18.43 5.54 16.31
N PRO A 205 -18.53 6.80 15.82
CA PRO A 205 -19.73 7.62 15.98
C PRO A 205 -20.98 6.97 15.41
N ALA A 206 -20.84 6.29 14.27
CA ALA A 206 -21.96 5.65 13.61
C ALA A 206 -22.46 4.41 14.40
N VAL A 207 -21.54 3.71 15.08
CA VAL A 207 -21.87 2.62 16.00
C VAL A 207 -22.49 3.12 17.30
N LEU A 208 -22.02 4.25 17.83
CA LEU A 208 -22.57 4.88 19.05
C LEU A 208 -24.01 5.40 18.89
N GLU A 209 -24.52 5.42 17.66
CA GLU A 209 -25.89 5.80 17.28
C GLU A 209 -26.78 4.58 16.98
N GLU A 210 -26.26 3.36 17.12
CA GLU A 210 -27.08 2.16 16.98
C GLU A 210 -28.08 2.03 18.16
N ARG A 211 -29.28 1.51 17.89
CA ARG A 211 -30.40 1.42 18.85
C ARG A 211 -30.06 0.69 20.16
N TRP A 212 -29.14 -0.27 20.12
CA TRP A 212 -28.72 -1.00 21.33
C TRP A 212 -27.93 -0.10 22.29
N VAL A 213 -27.21 0.90 21.79
CA VAL A 213 -26.47 1.88 22.61
C VAL A 213 -27.45 2.76 23.36
N GLU A 214 -28.51 3.22 22.69
CA GLU A 214 -29.60 3.99 23.30
C GLU A 214 -30.29 3.17 24.40
N LEU A 215 -30.58 1.89 24.14
CA LEU A 215 -31.17 0.98 25.13
C LEU A 215 -30.26 0.81 26.36
N TRP A 216 -28.96 0.58 26.15
CA TRP A 216 -28.01 0.38 27.25
C TRP A 216 -27.80 1.64 28.08
N ARG A 217 -27.75 2.81 27.43
CA ARG A 217 -27.70 4.11 28.13
C ARG A 217 -29.00 4.36 28.91
N GLY A 218 -30.16 4.04 28.34
CA GLY A 218 -31.45 4.11 29.03
C GLY A 218 -31.57 3.15 30.22
N ALA A 219 -30.89 1.99 30.16
CA ALA A 219 -30.82 1.02 31.24
C ALA A 219 -29.75 1.33 32.31
N GLY A 220 -29.07 2.48 32.25
CA GLY A 220 -28.06 2.89 33.24
C GLY A 220 -26.72 2.15 33.14
N VAL A 221 -26.40 1.50 32.01
CA VAL A 221 -25.10 0.85 31.82
C VAL A 221 -23.98 1.89 31.77
N SER A 222 -22.88 1.64 32.49
CA SER A 222 -21.76 2.58 32.58
C SER A 222 -21.13 2.89 31.21
N GLY A 223 -20.69 4.14 31.02
CA GLY A 223 -20.09 4.61 29.77
C GLY A 223 -18.88 3.78 29.33
N VAL A 224 -18.10 3.26 30.27
CA VAL A 224 -16.97 2.35 30.00
C VAL A 224 -17.42 1.04 29.37
N ARG A 225 -18.52 0.43 29.85
CA ARG A 225 -19.07 -0.80 29.28
C ARG A 225 -19.65 -0.56 27.89
N VAL A 226 -20.31 0.58 27.68
CA VAL A 226 -20.81 0.99 26.35
C VAL A 226 -19.64 1.21 25.38
N ALA A 227 -18.58 1.90 25.82
CA ALA A 227 -17.36 2.12 25.04
C ALA A 227 -16.68 0.80 24.64
N ALA A 228 -16.50 -0.12 25.58
CA ALA A 228 -15.93 -1.44 25.31
C ALA A 228 -16.78 -2.25 24.32
N ALA A 229 -18.12 -2.22 24.46
CA ALA A 229 -19.03 -2.87 23.53
C ALA A 229 -18.96 -2.25 22.12
N ALA A 230 -18.89 -0.92 22.02
CA ALA A 230 -18.75 -0.21 20.75
C ALA A 230 -17.42 -0.54 20.05
N LEU A 231 -16.31 -0.59 20.79
CA LEU A 231 -15.02 -1.04 20.25
C LEU A 231 -15.08 -2.49 19.76
N ARG A 232 -15.70 -3.39 20.53
CA ARG A 232 -15.89 -4.80 20.14
C ARG A 232 -16.77 -4.94 18.89
N ARG A 233 -17.67 -4.00 18.63
CA ARG A 233 -18.49 -3.91 17.42
C ARG A 233 -17.71 -3.38 16.21
N VAL A 234 -16.76 -2.46 16.43
CA VAL A 234 -15.97 -1.78 15.39
C VAL A 234 -14.73 -2.57 14.95
N LEU A 235 -13.99 -3.19 15.87
CA LEU A 235 -12.70 -3.81 15.58
C LEU A 235 -12.74 -4.98 14.58
N PRO A 236 -13.67 -5.96 14.68
CA PRO A 236 -13.62 -7.15 13.83
C PRO A 236 -13.79 -6.88 12.32
N PRO A 237 -14.65 -5.94 11.88
CA PRO A 237 -14.71 -5.51 10.48
C PRO A 237 -13.45 -4.80 9.97
N LEU A 238 -12.69 -4.14 10.85
CA LEU A 238 -11.49 -3.36 10.49
C LEU A 238 -10.20 -4.20 10.51
N LEU A 239 -10.19 -5.35 11.19
CA LEU A 239 -9.02 -6.22 11.28
C LEU A 239 -8.38 -6.58 9.94
N PRO A 240 -9.12 -6.87 8.84
CA PRO A 240 -8.50 -7.09 7.54
C PRO A 240 -7.65 -5.90 7.06
N GLN A 241 -8.08 -4.65 7.31
CA GLN A 241 -7.26 -3.47 7.00
C GLN A 241 -6.06 -3.34 7.92
N PHE A 242 -6.17 -3.77 9.17
CA PHE A 242 -5.03 -3.78 10.10
C PHE A 242 -3.98 -4.80 9.67
N GLY A 243 -4.42 -5.95 9.16
CA GLY A 243 -3.51 -6.95 8.57
C GLY A 243 -2.80 -6.43 7.34
N MET A 244 -3.51 -5.77 6.42
CA MET A 244 -2.87 -5.12 5.26
C MET A 244 -1.87 -4.04 5.70
N ALA A 245 -2.21 -3.23 6.70
CA ALA A 245 -1.30 -2.24 7.25
C ALA A 245 -0.05 -2.88 7.88
N ALA A 246 -0.21 -3.98 8.62
CA ALA A 246 0.90 -4.72 9.22
C ALA A 246 1.83 -5.36 8.17
N VAL A 247 1.28 -5.88 7.06
CA VAL A 247 2.11 -6.30 5.91
C VAL A 247 2.81 -5.09 5.27
N GLY A 248 2.11 -3.96 5.14
CA GLY A 248 2.71 -2.70 4.67
C GLY A 248 3.89 -2.24 5.53
N LEU A 249 3.82 -2.41 6.87
CA LEU A 249 4.92 -2.12 7.80
C LEU A 249 6.18 -2.93 7.47
N THR A 250 6.03 -4.16 6.98
CA THR A 250 7.17 -4.96 6.52
C THR A 250 7.91 -4.31 5.35
N GLY A 251 7.20 -3.73 4.40
CA GLY A 251 7.80 -2.97 3.30
C GLY A 251 8.42 -1.66 3.77
N GLY A 252 7.72 -0.93 4.63
CA GLY A 252 8.19 0.34 5.17
C GLY A 252 9.41 0.21 6.06
N ALA A 253 9.52 -0.89 6.81
CA ALA A 253 10.68 -1.22 7.61
C ALA A 253 11.96 -1.28 6.76
N VAL A 254 11.91 -1.74 5.51
CA VAL A 254 13.09 -1.78 4.62
C VAL A 254 13.68 -0.38 4.40
N ALA A 255 12.82 0.61 4.17
CA ALA A 255 13.27 1.99 3.98
C ALA A 255 13.77 2.61 5.28
N VAL A 256 13.08 2.38 6.40
CA VAL A 256 13.52 2.85 7.73
C VAL A 256 14.85 2.21 8.13
N GLU A 257 15.02 0.90 7.92
CA GLU A 257 16.26 0.18 8.16
C GLU A 257 17.40 0.73 7.31
N THR A 258 17.10 1.06 6.06
CA THR A 258 18.04 1.68 5.15
C THR A 258 18.46 3.04 5.69
N VAL A 259 17.54 3.94 6.02
CA VAL A 259 17.79 5.31 6.53
C VAL A 259 18.66 5.32 7.78
N PHE A 260 18.31 4.51 8.78
CA PHE A 260 18.99 4.48 10.09
C PHE A 260 20.12 3.44 10.16
N ALA A 261 20.44 2.75 9.05
CA ALA A 261 21.44 1.69 8.99
C ALA A 261 21.20 0.52 9.97
N VAL A 262 19.93 0.18 10.18
CA VAL A 262 19.51 -0.95 11.03
C VAL A 262 19.85 -2.27 10.32
N PRO A 263 20.49 -3.25 10.99
CA PRO A 263 20.80 -4.57 10.43
C PRO A 263 19.57 -5.49 10.38
N GLY A 264 18.47 -5.00 9.81
CA GLY A 264 17.26 -5.78 9.60
C GLY A 264 17.26 -6.55 8.27
N ILE A 265 16.28 -7.45 8.13
CA ILE A 265 16.13 -8.33 6.96
C ILE A 265 15.88 -7.56 5.66
N GLY A 266 15.26 -6.38 5.73
CA GLY A 266 14.99 -5.53 4.58
C GLY A 266 16.28 -4.98 3.98
N ARG A 267 17.13 -4.40 4.81
CA ARG A 267 18.46 -3.91 4.40
C ARG A 267 19.33 -5.06 3.89
N THR A 268 19.28 -6.22 4.53
CA THR A 268 19.98 -7.44 4.06
C THR A 268 19.51 -7.87 2.67
N ALA A 269 18.20 -7.94 2.44
CA ALA A 269 17.63 -8.29 1.13
C ALA A 269 18.04 -7.29 0.03
N LEU A 270 17.97 -5.99 0.34
CA LEU A 270 18.35 -4.93 -0.60
C LEU A 270 19.85 -4.97 -0.90
N GLY A 271 20.69 -5.20 0.12
CA GLY A 271 22.12 -5.39 -0.03
C GLY A 271 22.45 -6.59 -0.92
N ALA A 272 21.82 -7.74 -0.65
CA ALA A 272 21.98 -8.97 -1.43
C ALA A 272 21.56 -8.78 -2.90
N ALA A 273 20.49 -8.04 -3.17
CA ALA A 273 20.11 -7.70 -4.54
C ALA A 273 21.14 -6.80 -5.23
N LYS A 274 21.69 -5.79 -4.53
CA LYS A 274 22.73 -4.91 -5.07
C LYS A 274 24.04 -5.64 -5.32
N SER A 275 24.45 -6.55 -4.44
CA SER A 275 25.65 -7.38 -4.59
C SER A 275 25.44 -8.65 -5.43
N GLN A 276 24.22 -8.91 -5.91
CA GLN A 276 23.85 -10.12 -6.64
C GLN A 276 24.15 -11.43 -5.86
N ASP A 277 24.03 -11.37 -4.54
CA ASP A 277 24.09 -12.54 -3.67
C ASP A 277 22.75 -13.27 -3.68
N LEU A 278 22.53 -14.11 -4.70
CA LEU A 278 21.22 -14.68 -4.97
C LEU A 278 20.70 -15.60 -3.85
N PRO A 279 21.50 -16.50 -3.23
CA PRO A 279 21.02 -17.32 -2.12
C PRO A 279 20.56 -16.49 -0.92
N LEU A 280 21.34 -15.46 -0.55
CA LEU A 280 20.97 -14.56 0.55
C LEU A 280 19.70 -13.75 0.21
N LEU A 281 19.58 -13.31 -1.04
CA LEU A 281 18.38 -12.63 -1.53
C LEU A 281 17.15 -13.55 -1.48
N GLN A 282 17.27 -14.78 -2.00
CA GLN A 282 16.21 -15.79 -1.99
C GLN A 282 15.73 -16.09 -0.57
N GLY A 283 16.66 -16.35 0.36
CA GLY A 283 16.35 -16.58 1.77
C GLY A 283 15.66 -15.40 2.43
N SER A 284 16.13 -14.18 2.16
CA SER A 284 15.54 -12.95 2.71
C SER A 284 14.13 -12.66 2.17
N VAL A 285 13.91 -12.87 0.87
CA VAL A 285 12.58 -12.70 0.24
C VAL A 285 11.61 -13.76 0.77
N LEU A 286 12.03 -15.02 0.92
CA LEU A 286 11.19 -16.07 1.51
C LEU A 286 10.82 -15.75 2.96
N ALA A 287 11.77 -15.27 3.77
CA ALA A 287 11.51 -14.86 5.15
C ALA A 287 10.49 -13.73 5.24
N LEU A 288 10.63 -12.71 4.39
CA LEU A 288 9.69 -11.60 4.32
C LEU A 288 8.29 -12.02 3.82
N LEU A 289 8.22 -12.90 2.81
CA LEU A 289 6.96 -13.49 2.34
C LEU A 289 6.28 -14.30 3.44
N ALA A 290 7.03 -15.14 4.15
CA ALA A 290 6.55 -15.92 5.28
C ALA A 290 6.00 -15.00 6.39
N LEU A 291 6.72 -13.91 6.71
CA LEU A 291 6.27 -12.91 7.68
C LEU A 291 4.92 -12.28 7.28
N GLY A 292 4.75 -11.92 6.01
CA GLY A 292 3.49 -11.38 5.49
C GLY A 292 2.33 -12.37 5.62
N LEU A 293 2.56 -13.63 5.23
CA LEU A 293 1.56 -14.70 5.32
C LEU A 293 1.19 -15.02 6.78
N VAL A 294 2.17 -15.10 7.68
CA VAL A 294 1.96 -15.34 9.11
C VAL A 294 1.17 -14.19 9.73
N THR A 295 1.53 -12.95 9.43
CA THR A 295 0.80 -11.75 9.87
C THR A 295 -0.66 -11.79 9.42
N GLY A 296 -0.92 -12.09 8.14
CA GLY A 296 -2.27 -12.24 7.61
C GLY A 296 -3.07 -13.35 8.29
N ALA A 297 -2.44 -14.51 8.54
CA ALA A 297 -3.06 -15.64 9.23
C ALA A 297 -3.41 -15.31 10.69
N LEU A 298 -2.51 -14.64 11.41
CA LEU A 298 -2.73 -14.18 12.78
C LEU A 298 -3.92 -13.21 12.86
N VAL A 299 -3.98 -12.22 11.96
CA VAL A 299 -5.09 -11.26 11.88
C VAL A 299 -6.42 -11.97 11.62
N ALA A 300 -6.43 -12.94 10.70
CA ALA A 300 -7.61 -13.75 10.43
C ALA A 300 -8.04 -14.58 11.64
N LEU A 301 -7.09 -15.11 12.42
CA LEU A 301 -7.37 -15.84 13.66
C LEU A 301 -7.96 -14.93 14.74
N VAL A 302 -7.36 -13.76 14.98
CA VAL A 302 -7.86 -12.76 15.93
C VAL A 302 -9.28 -12.34 15.56
N ARG A 303 -9.54 -12.07 14.27
CA ARG A 303 -10.89 -11.74 13.78
C ARG A 303 -11.90 -12.83 14.09
N ARG A 304 -11.55 -14.11 13.87
CA ARG A 304 -12.42 -15.25 14.19
C ARG A 304 -12.69 -15.37 15.69
N ARG A 305 -11.67 -15.11 16.53
CA ARG A 305 -11.80 -15.13 18.00
C ARG A 305 -12.74 -14.01 18.48
N LEU A 306 -12.64 -12.80 17.93
CA LEU A 306 -13.50 -11.68 18.32
C LEU A 306 -14.97 -11.87 17.91
N LEU A 307 -15.23 -12.44 16.73
CA LEU A 307 -16.59 -12.68 16.21
C LEU A 307 -17.31 -13.86 16.89
N GLY A 308 -16.55 -14.80 17.46
CA GLY A 308 -17.09 -16.03 18.04
C GLY A 308 -17.58 -17.05 16.99
N PRO A 309 -18.12 -18.20 17.43
CA PRO A 309 -18.53 -19.29 16.53
C PRO A 309 -19.76 -18.97 15.66
N ALA A 310 -20.67 -18.14 16.17
CA ALA A 310 -21.99 -17.90 15.58
C ALA A 310 -22.00 -16.87 14.42
N LEU A 311 -21.05 -15.93 14.39
CA LEU A 311 -21.01 -14.84 13.40
C LEU A 311 -19.89 -15.02 12.36
N ARG A 312 -19.45 -16.27 12.14
CA ARG A 312 -18.35 -16.60 11.21
C ARG A 312 -18.63 -16.22 9.76
N ASP A 313 -19.90 -16.26 9.36
CA ASP A 313 -20.36 -15.98 7.99
C ASP A 313 -21.30 -14.75 7.92
N ALA A 314 -21.57 -14.08 9.05
CA ALA A 314 -22.34 -12.85 9.07
C ALA A 314 -21.45 -11.67 8.64
N GLY A 315 -21.77 -11.03 7.51
CA GLY A 315 -21.16 -9.78 7.12
C GLY A 315 -21.54 -8.69 8.10
N LEU A 316 -20.70 -8.44 9.12
CA LEU A 316 -20.87 -7.28 9.99
C LEU A 316 -20.55 -6.02 9.20
N THR A 317 -21.55 -5.48 8.52
CA THR A 317 -21.45 -4.16 7.90
C THR A 317 -21.41 -3.13 9.03
N LEU A 318 -20.40 -2.26 9.00
CA LEU A 318 -20.40 -1.08 9.84
C LEU A 318 -21.40 -0.06 9.26
N PRO A 319 -22.11 0.70 10.10
CA PRO A 319 -22.87 1.82 9.63
C PRO A 319 -21.92 2.80 8.91
N THR A 320 -22.42 3.51 7.92
CA THR A 320 -21.59 4.43 7.14
C THR A 320 -20.98 5.50 8.05
N ALA A 321 -19.64 5.50 8.15
CA ALA A 321 -18.88 6.50 8.91
C ALA A 321 -19.29 7.92 8.52
N ARG A 322 -19.31 8.86 9.47
CA ARG A 322 -19.65 10.27 9.17
C ARG A 322 -18.51 10.91 8.38
N PRO A 323 -18.80 11.66 7.30
CA PRO A 323 -17.74 12.26 6.52
C PRO A 323 -17.08 13.36 7.34
N VAL A 324 -15.75 13.35 7.39
CA VAL A 324 -14.97 14.49 7.90
C VAL A 324 -15.28 15.67 7.02
N ARG A 325 -15.66 16.83 7.59
CA ARG A 325 -15.82 18.07 6.81
C ARG A 325 -14.43 18.53 6.35
N SER A 326 -14.24 18.63 5.05
CA SER A 326 -13.04 19.19 4.41
C SER A 326 -13.44 20.39 3.59
N HIS A 327 -12.78 21.51 3.82
CA HIS A 327 -13.00 22.71 3.05
C HIS A 327 -12.32 22.56 1.67
N PRO A 328 -12.96 22.93 0.55
CA PRO A 328 -12.36 22.81 -0.78
C PRO A 328 -11.05 23.60 -0.94
N ALA A 329 -10.84 24.64 -0.12
CA ALA A 329 -9.59 25.41 -0.14
C ALA A 329 -8.35 24.59 0.22
N VAL A 330 -8.47 23.52 1.03
CA VAL A 330 -7.31 22.70 1.43
C VAL A 330 -6.68 21.97 0.25
N PRO A 331 -7.41 21.10 -0.50
CA PRO A 331 -6.84 20.45 -1.67
C PRO A 331 -6.42 21.46 -2.76
N VAL A 332 -7.16 22.57 -2.91
CA VAL A 332 -6.79 23.62 -3.88
C VAL A 332 -5.48 24.31 -3.50
N ALA A 333 -5.26 24.65 -2.23
CA ALA A 333 -4.03 25.27 -1.77
C ALA A 333 -2.84 24.31 -1.90
N LEU A 334 -2.99 23.05 -1.49
CA LEU A 334 -1.94 22.04 -1.64
C LEU A 334 -1.58 21.81 -3.11
N ALA A 335 -2.59 21.72 -3.99
CA ALA A 335 -2.38 21.62 -5.42
C ALA A 335 -1.70 22.87 -6.00
N ALA A 336 -2.12 24.06 -5.59
CA ALA A 336 -1.54 25.31 -6.07
C ALA A 336 -0.06 25.41 -5.70
N VAL A 337 0.31 25.11 -4.45
CA VAL A 337 1.72 25.12 -4.00
C VAL A 337 2.56 24.09 -4.76
N LEU A 338 2.03 22.87 -4.95
CA LEU A 338 2.75 21.84 -5.69
C LEU A 338 2.92 22.21 -7.17
N LEU A 339 1.86 22.72 -7.82
CA LEU A 339 1.88 23.09 -9.23
C LEU A 339 2.75 24.32 -9.50
N THR A 340 2.82 25.29 -8.58
CA THR A 340 3.72 26.44 -8.75
C THR A 340 5.18 26.02 -8.62
N ALA A 341 5.52 25.18 -7.64
CA ALA A 341 6.87 24.64 -7.49
C ALA A 341 7.29 23.82 -8.71
N VAL A 342 6.41 22.93 -9.19
CA VAL A 342 6.66 22.12 -10.39
C VAL A 342 6.77 23.01 -11.63
N GLY A 343 5.83 23.93 -11.83
CA GLY A 343 5.83 24.85 -12.96
C GLY A 343 7.09 25.70 -13.03
N TRP A 344 7.57 26.22 -11.89
CA TRP A 344 8.82 26.98 -11.84
C TRP A 344 10.04 26.11 -12.13
N GLY A 345 10.07 24.86 -11.62
CA GLY A 345 11.13 23.91 -11.92
C GLY A 345 11.19 23.50 -13.39
N LEU A 346 10.04 23.41 -14.08
CA LEU A 346 9.98 23.07 -15.50
C LEU A 346 10.58 24.16 -16.42
N LEU A 347 10.76 25.39 -15.94
CA LEU A 347 11.38 26.48 -16.70
C LEU A 347 12.92 26.44 -16.67
N ARG A 348 13.52 25.49 -15.95
CA ARG A 348 14.95 25.40 -15.66
C ARG A 348 15.51 24.06 -16.13
N ASP A 349 16.80 23.98 -16.48
CA ASP A 349 17.43 22.75 -16.93
C ASP A 349 17.80 21.83 -15.74
N PRO A 350 17.23 20.61 -15.64
CA PRO A 350 17.54 19.66 -14.56
C PRO A 350 18.88 18.93 -14.73
N TYR A 351 19.50 19.00 -15.92
CA TYR A 351 20.73 18.29 -16.27
C TYR A 351 21.97 19.18 -16.27
N ALA A 352 21.80 20.50 -16.21
CA ALA A 352 22.91 21.44 -16.11
C ALA A 352 23.72 21.22 -14.82
N VAL A 353 24.99 20.82 -14.97
CA VAL A 353 25.94 20.56 -13.88
C VAL A 353 26.88 21.75 -13.74
N ASP A 354 26.87 22.41 -12.58
CA ASP A 354 27.87 23.42 -12.19
C ASP A 354 28.64 22.94 -10.96
N THR A 355 29.85 22.43 -11.19
CA THR A 355 30.71 21.88 -10.13
C THR A 355 31.15 22.93 -9.10
N THR A 356 31.16 24.22 -9.46
CA THR A 356 31.50 25.32 -8.55
C THR A 356 30.36 25.68 -7.60
N ALA A 357 29.13 25.33 -7.99
CA ALA A 357 27.92 25.56 -7.22
C ALA A 357 27.50 24.33 -6.40
N ARG A 358 28.35 23.35 -6.16
CA ARG A 358 28.01 22.12 -5.42
C ARG A 358 27.53 22.40 -3.99
N LEU A 359 26.38 21.81 -3.60
CA LEU A 359 25.78 21.94 -2.26
C LEU A 359 25.63 23.40 -1.77
N ARG A 360 25.26 24.31 -2.67
CA ARG A 360 24.97 25.71 -2.33
C ARG A 360 23.57 25.84 -1.74
N ALA A 361 23.48 26.72 -0.73
CA ALA A 361 22.23 27.09 -0.09
C ALA A 361 21.27 27.79 -1.08
N PRO A 362 19.96 27.83 -0.76
CA PRO A 362 18.97 28.56 -1.53
C PRO A 362 19.37 30.01 -1.83
N SER A 363 19.20 30.43 -3.08
CA SER A 363 19.51 31.77 -3.59
C SER A 363 18.57 32.13 -4.75
N TRP A 364 18.58 33.37 -5.22
CA TRP A 364 17.78 33.75 -6.40
C TRP A 364 18.17 32.98 -7.67
N ALA A 365 19.46 32.66 -7.82
CA ALA A 365 19.96 31.82 -8.90
C ALA A 365 19.47 30.37 -8.75
N TYR A 366 19.52 29.82 -7.53
CA TYR A 366 19.08 28.46 -7.20
C TYR A 366 18.03 28.49 -6.07
N PRO A 367 16.72 28.67 -6.35
CA PRO A 367 15.71 28.95 -5.33
C PRO A 367 15.55 27.86 -4.26
N LEU A 368 15.83 26.61 -4.60
CA LEU A 368 15.87 25.49 -3.64
C LEU A 368 17.30 24.98 -3.39
N GLY A 369 18.31 25.76 -3.75
CA GLY A 369 19.72 25.39 -3.68
C GLY A 369 20.12 24.39 -4.76
N THR A 370 21.33 23.83 -4.60
CA THR A 370 21.90 22.84 -5.51
C THR A 370 22.21 21.52 -4.83
N ASP A 371 22.30 20.46 -5.63
CA ASP A 371 22.57 19.11 -5.15
C ASP A 371 24.08 18.77 -5.08
N GLY A 372 24.38 17.50 -4.81
CA GLY A 372 25.75 16.97 -4.71
C GLY A 372 26.59 17.04 -5.98
N LEU A 373 26.00 17.32 -7.15
CA LEU A 373 26.70 17.59 -8.40
C LEU A 373 26.64 19.08 -8.80
N GLY A 374 25.94 19.92 -8.03
CA GLY A 374 25.72 21.33 -8.37
C GLY A 374 24.57 21.59 -9.34
N ARG A 375 23.68 20.61 -9.53
CA ARG A 375 22.45 20.77 -10.32
C ARG A 375 21.38 21.50 -9.50
N ASP A 376 20.52 22.27 -10.16
CA ASP A 376 19.43 23.00 -9.52
C ASP A 376 18.35 22.05 -8.97
N VAL A 377 18.14 22.05 -7.65
CA VAL A 377 17.16 21.18 -6.97
C VAL A 377 15.73 21.49 -7.42
N LEU A 378 15.39 22.76 -7.68
CA LEU A 378 14.06 23.14 -8.15
C LEU A 378 13.80 22.61 -9.57
N ALA A 379 14.81 22.71 -10.45
CA ALA A 379 14.71 22.18 -11.82
C ALA A 379 14.47 20.67 -11.81
N ARG A 380 15.24 19.93 -10.99
CA ARG A 380 15.10 18.49 -10.81
C ARG A 380 13.78 18.11 -10.16
N LEU A 381 13.26 18.90 -9.22
CA LEU A 381 11.95 18.70 -8.62
C LEU A 381 10.82 18.81 -9.66
N GLY A 382 10.86 19.85 -10.50
CA GLY A 382 9.84 20.09 -11.53
C GLY A 382 9.81 18.98 -12.58
N HIS A 383 10.98 18.61 -13.12
CA HIS A 383 11.07 17.53 -14.10
C HIS A 383 10.81 16.15 -13.48
N GLY A 384 11.18 15.96 -12.21
CA GLY A 384 10.88 14.74 -11.45
C GLY A 384 9.39 14.51 -11.23
N ALA A 385 8.57 15.55 -11.24
CA ALA A 385 7.12 15.41 -11.14
C ALA A 385 6.55 14.63 -12.32
N ALA A 386 7.04 14.88 -13.54
CA ALA A 386 6.57 14.21 -14.74
C ALA A 386 6.92 12.72 -14.74
N SER A 387 8.14 12.35 -14.33
CA SER A 387 8.58 10.96 -14.25
C SER A 387 7.85 10.20 -13.14
N THR A 388 7.72 10.76 -11.94
CA THR A 388 7.04 10.11 -10.81
C THR A 388 5.54 9.98 -11.07
N ILE A 389 4.85 11.08 -11.42
CA ILE A 389 3.38 11.10 -11.62
C ILE A 389 3.00 10.39 -12.93
N GLY A 390 3.77 10.58 -14.01
CA GLY A 390 3.53 9.94 -15.31
C GLY A 390 3.63 8.41 -15.22
N THR A 391 4.67 7.90 -14.55
CA THR A 391 4.82 6.46 -14.32
C THR A 391 3.68 5.93 -13.45
N ALA A 392 3.28 6.67 -12.40
CA ALA A 392 2.14 6.30 -11.56
C ALA A 392 0.82 6.25 -12.34
N ALA A 393 0.59 7.19 -13.25
CA ALA A 393 -0.57 7.22 -14.11
C ALA A 393 -0.62 6.01 -15.08
N ALA A 394 0.54 5.64 -15.66
CA ALA A 394 0.65 4.46 -16.51
C ALA A 394 0.34 3.16 -15.74
N VAL A 395 0.91 2.99 -14.54
CA VAL A 395 0.63 1.85 -13.66
C VAL A 395 -0.85 1.82 -13.25
N CYS A 396 -1.43 2.99 -12.93
CA CYS A 396 -2.84 3.11 -12.58
C CYS A 396 -3.76 2.69 -13.73
N LEU A 397 -3.44 3.11 -14.97
CA LEU A 397 -4.18 2.74 -16.17
C LEU A 397 -4.11 1.24 -16.45
N ALA A 398 -2.91 0.65 -16.39
CA ALA A 398 -2.73 -0.79 -16.55
C ALA A 398 -3.52 -1.57 -15.47
N GLY A 399 -3.44 -1.11 -14.22
CA GLY A 399 -4.18 -1.67 -13.10
C GLY A 399 -5.70 -1.56 -13.28
N LEU A 400 -6.21 -0.47 -13.84
CA LEU A 400 -7.63 -0.27 -14.17
C LEU A 400 -8.11 -1.30 -15.21
N VAL A 401 -7.37 -1.44 -16.31
CA VAL A 401 -7.69 -2.40 -17.37
C VAL A 401 -7.69 -3.84 -16.82
N LEU A 402 -6.64 -4.21 -16.10
CA LEU A 402 -6.52 -5.53 -15.48
C LEU A 402 -7.65 -5.78 -14.46
N SER A 403 -7.98 -4.79 -13.63
CA SER A 403 -9.00 -4.92 -12.59
C SER A 403 -10.41 -5.03 -13.15
N LEU A 404 -10.71 -4.33 -14.24
CA LEU A 404 -11.99 -4.48 -14.95
C LEU A 404 -12.14 -5.89 -15.52
N ALA A 405 -11.07 -6.45 -16.09
CA ALA A 405 -11.06 -7.83 -16.58
C ALA A 405 -11.23 -8.85 -15.44
N LEU A 406 -10.43 -8.73 -14.37
CA LEU A 406 -10.49 -9.61 -13.21
C LEU A 406 -11.80 -9.48 -12.41
N GLY A 407 -12.48 -8.34 -12.48
CA GLY A 407 -13.80 -8.13 -11.88
C GLY A 407 -14.87 -9.10 -12.39
N PHE A 408 -14.71 -9.65 -13.60
CA PHE A 408 -15.59 -10.68 -14.15
C PHE A 408 -15.25 -12.10 -13.67
N LEU A 409 -14.09 -12.30 -13.06
CA LEU A 409 -13.54 -13.58 -12.60
C LEU A 409 -13.25 -13.55 -11.08
N PRO A 410 -14.25 -13.30 -10.21
CA PRO A 410 -14.03 -13.05 -8.78
C PRO A 410 -13.36 -14.21 -8.03
N SER A 411 -13.59 -15.45 -8.47
CA SER A 411 -13.00 -16.65 -7.87
C SER A 411 -11.48 -16.69 -8.08
N VAL A 412 -11.01 -16.39 -9.29
CA VAL A 412 -9.57 -16.30 -9.63
C VAL A 412 -8.96 -15.07 -8.97
N ALA A 413 -9.61 -13.92 -9.10
CA ALA A 413 -9.13 -12.66 -8.56
C ALA A 413 -8.92 -12.73 -7.04
N SER A 414 -9.80 -13.39 -6.30
CA SER A 414 -9.68 -13.50 -4.84
C SER A 414 -8.42 -14.24 -4.39
N GLY A 415 -8.11 -15.40 -4.98
CA GLY A 415 -6.94 -16.17 -4.57
C GLY A 415 -5.61 -15.49 -4.93
N ALA A 416 -5.53 -14.90 -6.12
CA ALA A 416 -4.36 -14.12 -6.54
C ALA A 416 -4.19 -12.84 -5.71
N SER A 417 -5.29 -12.20 -5.32
CA SER A 417 -5.28 -11.01 -4.45
C SER A 417 -4.71 -11.31 -3.07
N ASP A 418 -4.97 -12.49 -2.50
CA ASP A 418 -4.45 -12.83 -1.19
C ASP A 418 -2.93 -12.98 -1.18
N ILE A 419 -2.34 -13.55 -2.25
CA ILE A 419 -0.89 -13.64 -2.40
C ILE A 419 -0.28 -12.26 -2.69
N ALA A 420 -0.89 -11.48 -3.59
CA ALA A 420 -0.42 -10.13 -3.89
C ALA A 420 -0.46 -9.20 -2.66
N ASN A 421 -1.52 -9.25 -1.85
CA ASN A 421 -1.63 -8.45 -0.63
C ASN A 421 -0.69 -8.92 0.49
N ALA A 422 -0.15 -10.14 0.43
CA ALA A 422 0.83 -10.64 1.38
C ALA A 422 2.27 -10.18 1.05
N LEU A 423 2.50 -9.64 -0.16
CA LEU A 423 3.81 -9.22 -0.62
C LEU A 423 3.94 -7.69 -0.59
N PRO A 424 4.81 -7.13 0.26
CA PRO A 424 5.13 -5.71 0.21
C PRO A 424 5.67 -5.25 -1.17
N PRO A 425 5.34 -4.03 -1.64
CA PRO A 425 5.84 -3.47 -2.90
C PRO A 425 7.36 -3.48 -3.04
N VAL A 426 8.06 -3.23 -1.92
CA VAL A 426 9.53 -3.26 -1.87
C VAL A 426 10.08 -4.62 -2.25
N ILE A 427 9.46 -5.72 -1.80
CA ILE A 427 9.95 -7.08 -2.11
C ILE A 427 9.78 -7.39 -3.60
N ALA A 428 8.62 -7.06 -4.18
CA ALA A 428 8.44 -7.18 -5.62
C ALA A 428 9.43 -6.30 -6.37
N GLY A 429 9.73 -5.10 -5.87
CA GLY A 429 10.75 -4.22 -6.42
C GLY A 429 12.15 -4.85 -6.41
N ILE A 430 12.55 -5.44 -5.28
CA ILE A 430 13.83 -6.13 -5.14
C ILE A 430 13.91 -7.32 -6.10
N LEU A 431 12.86 -8.15 -6.19
CA LEU A 431 12.81 -9.29 -7.10
C LEU A 431 12.89 -8.86 -8.57
N VAL A 432 12.10 -7.87 -8.97
CA VAL A 432 12.11 -7.37 -10.35
C VAL A 432 13.46 -6.72 -10.67
N ALA A 433 14.05 -5.96 -9.74
CA ALA A 433 15.37 -5.37 -9.93
C ALA A 433 16.49 -6.42 -10.00
N ALA A 434 16.36 -7.54 -9.30
CA ALA A 434 17.30 -8.66 -9.42
C ALA A 434 17.19 -9.36 -10.79
N VAL A 435 16.02 -9.34 -11.42
CA VAL A 435 15.76 -9.96 -12.72
C VAL A 435 16.13 -9.04 -13.88
N VAL A 436 15.59 -7.83 -13.90
CA VAL A 436 15.66 -6.89 -15.04
C VAL A 436 16.74 -5.82 -14.82
N GLY A 437 17.26 -5.69 -13.60
CA GLY A 437 18.05 -4.54 -13.18
C GLY A 437 17.18 -3.40 -12.61
N PRO A 438 17.79 -2.48 -11.86
CA PRO A 438 17.08 -1.33 -11.31
C PRO A 438 16.72 -0.34 -12.44
N GLY A 439 15.52 0.23 -12.38
CA GLY A 439 15.04 1.15 -13.40
C GLY A 439 13.56 1.48 -13.25
N THR A 440 13.12 2.56 -13.91
CA THR A 440 11.72 3.03 -13.86
C THR A 440 10.74 1.95 -14.32
N GLY A 441 11.07 1.22 -15.39
CA GLY A 441 10.23 0.13 -15.91
C GLY A 441 10.10 -1.04 -14.92
N GLY A 442 11.19 -1.44 -14.27
CA GLY A 442 11.19 -2.48 -13.25
C GLY A 442 10.37 -2.10 -12.02
N ALA A 443 10.55 -0.87 -11.52
CA ALA A 443 9.75 -0.34 -10.41
C ALA A 443 8.25 -0.23 -10.78
N ALA A 444 7.93 0.21 -12.00
CA ALA A 444 6.56 0.26 -12.50
C ALA A 444 5.91 -1.14 -12.54
N LEU A 445 6.64 -2.15 -13.04
CA LEU A 445 6.18 -3.52 -13.07
C LEU A 445 5.93 -4.06 -11.65
N ALA A 446 6.86 -3.85 -10.74
CA ALA A 446 6.73 -4.28 -9.34
C ALA A 446 5.47 -3.71 -8.67
N VAL A 447 5.20 -2.41 -8.84
CA VAL A 447 4.01 -1.77 -8.28
C VAL A 447 2.74 -2.19 -9.02
N ALA A 448 2.79 -2.41 -10.34
CA ALA A 448 1.65 -2.89 -11.12
C ALA A 448 1.18 -4.29 -10.67
N LEU A 449 2.13 -5.20 -10.40
CA LEU A 449 1.85 -6.57 -9.95
C LEU A 449 1.08 -6.64 -8.62
N LEU A 450 1.21 -5.63 -7.77
CA LEU A 450 0.66 -5.63 -6.42
C LEU A 450 -0.46 -4.60 -6.20
N SER A 451 -0.64 -3.66 -7.12
CA SER A 451 -1.63 -2.60 -6.94
C SER A 451 -3.04 -2.99 -7.39
N TRP A 452 -3.25 -3.94 -8.30
CA TRP A 452 -4.59 -4.29 -8.80
C TRP A 452 -5.62 -4.88 -7.79
N PRO A 453 -5.27 -5.62 -6.70
CA PRO A 453 -6.23 -6.40 -5.90
C PRO A 453 -7.46 -5.64 -5.38
N ALA A 454 -7.24 -4.49 -4.73
CA ALA A 454 -8.32 -3.68 -4.17
C ALA A 454 -9.27 -3.14 -5.24
N LEU A 455 -8.74 -2.83 -6.43
CA LEU A 455 -9.52 -2.31 -7.55
C LEU A 455 -10.31 -3.42 -8.24
N ALA A 456 -9.72 -4.60 -8.40
CA ALA A 456 -10.41 -5.80 -8.92
C ALA A 456 -11.53 -6.26 -7.98
N ALA A 457 -11.31 -6.24 -6.66
CA ALA A 457 -12.35 -6.55 -5.68
C ALA A 457 -13.53 -5.57 -5.77
N HIS A 458 -13.26 -4.28 -5.97
CA HIS A 458 -14.30 -3.28 -6.19
C HIS A 458 -15.06 -3.51 -7.51
N ALA A 459 -14.35 -3.79 -8.60
CA ALA A 459 -14.96 -4.14 -9.88
C ALA A 459 -15.84 -5.38 -9.76
N ALA A 460 -15.36 -6.43 -9.11
CA ALA A 460 -16.11 -7.66 -8.85
C ALA A 460 -17.39 -7.41 -8.05
N ALA A 461 -17.33 -6.61 -6.99
CA ALA A 461 -18.50 -6.27 -6.19
C ALA A 461 -19.58 -5.55 -7.03
N LEU A 462 -19.18 -4.56 -7.84
CA LEU A 462 -20.09 -3.84 -8.73
C LEU A 462 -20.65 -4.71 -9.85
N VAL A 463 -19.84 -5.60 -10.42
CA VAL A 463 -20.31 -6.58 -11.42
C VAL A 463 -21.39 -7.47 -10.83
N GLN A 464 -21.20 -7.96 -9.59
CA GLN A 464 -22.20 -8.81 -8.92
C GLN A 464 -23.48 -8.01 -8.58
N GLU A 465 -23.34 -6.77 -8.11
CA GLU A 465 -24.47 -5.88 -7.84
C GLU A 465 -25.31 -5.61 -9.09
N VAL A 466 -24.65 -5.25 -10.20
CA VAL A 466 -25.31 -4.98 -11.47
C VAL A 466 -25.96 -6.26 -12.02
N ARG A 467 -25.28 -7.41 -11.94
CA ARG A 467 -25.82 -8.71 -12.38
C ARG A 467 -27.07 -9.15 -11.61
N ALA A 468 -27.16 -8.77 -10.33
CA ALA A 468 -28.31 -9.04 -9.48
C ALA A 468 -29.48 -8.07 -9.67
N SER A 469 -29.32 -7.02 -10.50
CA SER A 469 -30.36 -6.01 -10.72
C SER A 469 -31.54 -6.53 -11.54
N THR A 470 -32.76 -6.14 -11.13
CA THR A 470 -34.01 -6.55 -11.79
C THR A 470 -34.11 -6.07 -13.24
N PHE A 471 -33.47 -4.93 -13.56
CA PHE A 471 -33.43 -4.41 -14.92
C PHE A 471 -32.71 -5.37 -15.89
N LEU A 472 -31.60 -5.99 -15.47
CA LEU A 472 -30.94 -6.97 -16.33
C LEU A 472 -31.75 -8.24 -16.51
N THR A 473 -32.50 -8.65 -15.49
CA THR A 473 -33.46 -9.77 -15.63
C THR A 473 -34.52 -9.45 -16.67
N ALA A 474 -35.05 -8.21 -16.69
CA ALA A 474 -36.00 -7.77 -17.71
C ALA A 474 -35.38 -7.73 -19.11
N GLN A 475 -34.14 -7.24 -19.25
CA GLN A 475 -33.42 -7.24 -20.54
C GLN A 475 -33.20 -8.67 -21.09
N ARG A 476 -32.89 -9.64 -20.22
CA ARG A 476 -32.79 -11.05 -20.63
C ARG A 476 -34.13 -11.62 -21.06
N ALA A 477 -35.23 -11.24 -20.39
CA ALA A 477 -36.57 -11.72 -20.72
C ALA A 477 -37.06 -11.25 -22.10
N ILE A 478 -36.61 -10.08 -22.57
CA ILE A 478 -36.93 -9.56 -23.91
C ILE A 478 -35.94 -10.04 -25.00
N GLY A 479 -35.06 -11.01 -24.70
CA GLY A 479 -34.17 -11.64 -25.68
C GLY A 479 -32.85 -10.92 -25.93
N ALA A 480 -32.43 -9.97 -25.09
CA ALA A 480 -31.15 -9.29 -25.26
C ALA A 480 -29.97 -10.27 -25.10
N SER A 481 -29.02 -10.22 -26.03
CA SER A 481 -27.87 -11.14 -26.02
C SER A 481 -26.91 -10.85 -24.85
N PRO A 482 -26.18 -11.87 -24.34
CA PRO A 482 -25.22 -11.67 -23.24
C PRO A 482 -24.14 -10.64 -23.54
N VAL A 483 -23.65 -10.59 -24.78
CA VAL A 483 -22.61 -9.64 -25.22
C VAL A 483 -23.15 -8.21 -25.25
N TRP A 484 -24.38 -8.03 -25.74
CA TRP A 484 -25.03 -6.72 -25.74
C TRP A 484 -25.29 -6.23 -24.32
N ILE A 485 -25.79 -7.09 -23.43
CA ILE A 485 -25.98 -6.77 -22.01
C ILE A 485 -24.64 -6.39 -21.36
N LEU A 486 -23.59 -7.17 -21.63
CA LEU A 486 -22.26 -6.94 -21.06
C LEU A 486 -21.70 -5.58 -21.48
N THR A 487 -21.68 -5.29 -22.78
CA THR A 487 -21.02 -4.10 -23.35
C THR A 487 -21.85 -2.81 -23.19
N ARG A 488 -23.18 -2.89 -23.23
CA ARG A 488 -24.08 -1.73 -23.19
C ARG A 488 -24.58 -1.38 -21.78
N HIS A 489 -24.65 -2.37 -20.88
CA HIS A 489 -25.18 -2.16 -19.53
C HIS A 489 -24.18 -2.45 -18.42
N VAL A 490 -23.53 -3.61 -18.42
CA VAL A 490 -22.67 -4.00 -17.29
C VAL A 490 -21.38 -3.19 -17.28
N LEU A 491 -20.61 -3.23 -18.37
CA LEU A 491 -19.30 -2.58 -18.43
C LEU A 491 -19.39 -1.06 -18.24
N PRO A 492 -20.30 -0.30 -18.87
CA PRO A 492 -20.42 1.14 -18.64
C PRO A 492 -20.82 1.49 -17.21
N SER A 493 -21.65 0.65 -16.57
CA SER A 493 -22.08 0.86 -15.18
C SER A 493 -20.96 0.63 -14.17
N VAL A 494 -20.03 -0.28 -14.48
CA VAL A 494 -18.89 -0.61 -13.60
C VAL A 494 -17.68 0.29 -13.88
N ALA A 495 -17.41 0.61 -15.15
CA ALA A 495 -16.21 1.34 -15.57
C ALA A 495 -16.10 2.72 -14.91
N GLY A 496 -17.19 3.49 -14.84
CA GLY A 496 -17.18 4.83 -14.23
C GLY A 496 -16.75 4.82 -12.75
N PRO A 497 -17.44 4.09 -11.87
CA PRO A 497 -17.06 3.96 -10.47
C PRO A 497 -15.66 3.38 -10.24
N VAL A 498 -15.24 2.37 -11.03
CA VAL A 498 -13.91 1.78 -10.91
C VAL A 498 -12.83 2.76 -11.36
N THR A 499 -13.05 3.54 -12.43
CA THR A 499 -12.12 4.59 -12.88
C THR A 499 -11.94 5.65 -11.80
N ARG A 500 -13.01 6.08 -11.13
CA ARG A 500 -12.91 7.02 -10.00
C ARG A 500 -12.07 6.45 -8.85
N HIS A 501 -12.24 5.17 -8.53
CA HIS A 501 -11.42 4.50 -7.51
C HIS A 501 -9.96 4.41 -7.97
N ALA A 502 -9.68 4.08 -9.24
CA ALA A 502 -8.32 4.05 -9.79
C ALA A 502 -7.64 5.43 -9.63
N LEU A 503 -8.31 6.52 -10.00
CA LEU A 503 -7.77 7.88 -9.87
C LEU A 503 -7.45 8.26 -8.42
N LEU A 504 -8.27 7.84 -7.45
CA LEU A 504 -8.00 8.07 -6.03
C LEU A 504 -6.78 7.31 -5.51
N ARG A 505 -6.31 6.29 -6.25
CA ARG A 505 -5.12 5.50 -5.88
C ARG A 505 -3.83 5.98 -6.53
N LEU A 506 -3.92 6.83 -7.55
CA LEU A 506 -2.75 7.37 -8.25
C LEU A 506 -1.70 7.96 -7.29
N PRO A 507 -2.05 8.80 -6.29
CA PRO A 507 -1.04 9.32 -5.37
C PRO A 507 -0.35 8.24 -4.53
N GLY A 508 -1.08 7.21 -4.10
CA GLY A 508 -0.49 6.09 -3.38
C GLY A 508 0.46 5.27 -4.24
N ILE A 509 0.16 5.11 -5.54
CA ILE A 509 1.05 4.47 -6.51
C ILE A 509 2.31 5.32 -6.72
N ALA A 510 2.17 6.64 -6.84
CA ALA A 510 3.31 7.55 -6.96
C ALA A 510 4.22 7.50 -5.72
N LEU A 511 3.66 7.46 -4.51
CA LEU A 511 4.44 7.31 -3.27
C LEU A 511 5.14 5.94 -3.20
N ALA A 512 4.50 4.87 -3.68
CA ALA A 512 5.13 3.55 -3.76
C ALA A 512 6.30 3.53 -4.76
N LEU A 513 6.15 4.17 -5.93
CA LEU A 513 7.23 4.31 -6.91
C LEU A 513 8.38 5.16 -6.38
N ALA A 514 8.08 6.27 -5.72
CA ALA A 514 9.09 7.11 -5.07
C ALA A 514 9.80 6.35 -3.93
N SER A 515 9.11 5.48 -3.18
CA SER A 515 9.74 4.61 -2.19
C SER A 515 10.73 3.62 -2.85
N LEU A 516 10.37 3.02 -3.98
CA LEU A 516 11.31 2.16 -4.74
C LEU A 516 12.48 2.96 -5.33
N GLY A 517 12.22 4.18 -5.85
CA GLY A 517 13.25 5.10 -6.31
C GLY A 517 14.23 5.47 -5.19
N PHE A 518 13.70 5.77 -4.00
CA PHE A 518 14.48 6.05 -2.80
C PHE A 518 15.35 4.88 -2.34
N LEU A 519 14.90 3.64 -2.55
CA LEU A 519 15.70 2.45 -2.25
C LEU A 519 16.76 2.13 -3.32
N GLY A 520 16.81 2.90 -4.41
CA GLY A 520 17.68 2.69 -5.56
C GLY A 520 17.19 1.59 -6.52
N LEU A 521 15.91 1.19 -6.42
CA LEU A 521 15.28 0.19 -7.28
C LEU A 521 14.51 0.82 -8.45
N GLY A 522 14.33 2.14 -8.43
CA GLY A 522 13.59 2.91 -9.44
C GLY A 522 14.48 3.58 -10.48
N ALA A 523 14.11 4.80 -10.85
CA ALA A 523 14.84 5.59 -11.84
C ALA A 523 16.34 5.69 -11.51
N GLN A 524 17.17 5.74 -12.54
CA GLN A 524 18.63 5.82 -12.41
C GLN A 524 19.13 7.21 -12.85
N PRO A 525 20.22 7.72 -12.24
CA PRO A 525 20.86 8.96 -12.68
C PRO A 525 21.20 8.92 -14.18
N PRO A 526 21.06 10.02 -14.93
CA PRO A 526 20.79 11.39 -14.47
C PRO A 526 19.30 11.75 -14.35
N THR A 527 18.39 10.82 -14.59
CA THR A 527 16.93 11.08 -14.67
C THR A 527 16.39 11.72 -13.39
N PRO A 528 15.67 12.85 -13.44
CA PRO A 528 15.02 13.41 -12.26
C PRO A 528 13.79 12.56 -11.89
N GLU A 529 13.70 12.13 -10.64
CA GLU A 529 12.57 11.39 -10.06
C GLU A 529 12.57 11.63 -8.54
N TRP A 530 11.43 11.91 -7.92
CA TRP A 530 11.40 12.39 -6.53
C TRP A 530 12.00 11.42 -5.50
N GLY A 531 11.82 10.11 -5.67
CA GLY A 531 12.46 9.09 -4.85
C GLY A 531 13.98 9.09 -5.00
N LEU A 532 14.47 9.11 -6.24
CA LEU A 532 15.91 9.17 -6.52
C LEU A 532 16.56 10.45 -5.97
N LEU A 533 15.89 11.60 -6.05
CA LEU A 533 16.40 12.85 -5.47
C LEU A 533 16.62 12.76 -3.96
N LEU A 534 15.77 12.01 -3.25
CA LEU A 534 15.94 11.76 -1.83
C LEU A 534 17.11 10.82 -1.55
N ASP A 535 17.30 9.78 -2.36
CA ASP A 535 18.43 8.84 -2.22
C ASP A 535 19.77 9.57 -2.42
N GLU A 536 19.91 10.33 -3.51
CA GLU A 536 21.13 11.10 -3.81
C GLU A 536 21.45 12.15 -2.73
N SER A 537 20.42 12.72 -2.09
CA SER A 537 20.59 13.75 -1.06
C SER A 537 20.91 13.19 0.32
N ARG A 538 20.70 11.88 0.55
CA ARG A 538 20.86 11.26 1.87
C ARG A 538 22.28 11.38 2.42
N ALA A 539 23.29 11.19 1.58
CA ALA A 539 24.70 11.28 1.97
C ALA A 539 25.12 12.71 2.36
N TYR A 540 24.34 13.72 1.98
CA TYR A 540 24.64 15.13 2.20
C TYR A 540 23.63 15.82 3.11
N VAL A 541 22.76 15.07 3.81
CA VAL A 541 21.63 15.63 4.54
C VAL A 541 22.04 16.62 5.64
N GLU A 542 23.22 16.42 6.24
CA GLU A 542 23.79 17.31 7.25
C GLU A 542 24.31 18.63 6.64
N ARG A 543 24.82 18.58 5.40
CA ARG A 543 25.45 19.72 4.73
C ARG A 543 24.49 20.52 3.85
N ALA A 544 23.54 19.85 3.20
CA ALA A 544 22.56 20.44 2.30
C ALA A 544 21.15 19.87 2.58
N PRO A 545 20.57 20.16 3.77
CA PRO A 545 19.27 19.63 4.16
C PRO A 545 18.14 20.02 3.19
N TRP A 546 18.24 21.17 2.53
CA TRP A 546 17.26 21.63 1.52
C TRP A 546 17.12 20.66 0.34
N ALA A 547 18.21 20.00 -0.08
CA ALA A 547 18.20 19.07 -1.21
C ALA A 547 17.37 17.82 -0.91
N ALA A 548 17.38 17.35 0.34
CA ALA A 548 16.51 16.27 0.80
C ALA A 548 15.09 16.77 1.10
N LEU A 549 14.95 17.95 1.74
CA LEU A 549 13.64 18.50 2.13
C LEU A 549 12.75 18.86 0.93
N ALA A 550 13.30 19.28 -0.20
CA ALA A 550 12.53 19.66 -1.38
C ALA A 550 11.65 18.52 -1.95
N PRO A 551 12.20 17.36 -2.38
CA PRO A 551 11.40 16.22 -2.83
C PRO A 551 10.54 15.62 -1.71
N ALA A 552 11.02 15.67 -0.46
CA ALA A 552 10.28 15.28 0.72
C ALA A 552 8.96 16.07 0.89
N VAL A 553 9.03 17.40 0.81
CA VAL A 553 7.86 18.27 0.89
C VAL A 553 6.92 18.06 -0.29
N ALA A 554 7.43 17.87 -1.51
CA ALA A 554 6.59 17.59 -2.67
C ALA A 554 5.79 16.27 -2.51
N LEU A 555 6.42 15.21 -2.01
CA LEU A 555 5.76 13.94 -1.69
C LEU A 555 4.72 14.11 -0.56
N ALA A 556 5.02 14.88 0.48
CA ALA A 556 4.06 15.21 1.54
C ALA A 556 2.85 15.99 1.02
N LEU A 557 3.07 16.98 0.13
CA LEU A 557 2.00 17.74 -0.52
C LEU A 557 1.13 16.83 -1.38
N LEU A 558 1.74 15.90 -2.13
CA LEU A 558 1.01 14.90 -2.92
C LEU A 558 0.16 13.99 -2.03
N ALA A 559 0.72 13.51 -0.91
CA ALA A 559 0.01 12.70 0.06
C ALA A 559 -1.18 13.45 0.70
N GLY A 560 -0.96 14.69 1.12
CA GLY A 560 -2.01 15.56 1.68
C GLY A 560 -3.10 15.88 0.66
N LEU A 561 -2.73 16.11 -0.61
CA LEU A 561 -3.67 16.30 -1.71
C LEU A 561 -4.54 15.05 -1.91
N ALA A 562 -3.95 13.86 -1.88
CA ALA A 562 -4.68 12.59 -2.02
C ALA A 562 -5.77 12.44 -0.95
N VAL A 563 -5.40 12.67 0.31
CA VAL A 563 -6.32 12.55 1.44
C VAL A 563 -7.43 13.60 1.38
N SER A 564 -7.07 14.86 1.15
CA SER A 564 -8.02 15.97 1.18
C SER A 564 -9.01 15.91 0.01
N THR A 565 -8.55 15.49 -1.18
CA THR A 565 -9.41 15.24 -2.35
C THR A 565 -10.34 14.04 -2.15
N ALA A 566 -9.86 12.93 -1.59
CA ALA A 566 -10.69 11.78 -1.25
C ALA A 566 -11.80 12.16 -0.25
N ALA A 567 -11.45 12.87 0.82
CA ALA A 567 -12.41 13.34 1.82
C ALA A 567 -13.48 14.27 1.20
N TYR A 568 -13.07 15.19 0.32
CA TYR A 568 -13.99 16.08 -0.39
C TYR A 568 -14.91 15.33 -1.36
N ALA A 569 -14.35 14.37 -2.11
CA ALA A 569 -15.05 13.54 -3.07
C ALA A 569 -16.17 12.70 -2.43
N GLU A 570 -15.95 12.18 -1.22
CA GLU A 570 -16.93 11.44 -0.44
C GLU A 570 -18.09 12.31 0.06
N GLN A 571 -17.79 13.51 0.57
CA GLN A 571 -18.82 14.47 0.98
C GLN A 571 -19.76 14.84 -0.17
N GLY A 572 -19.18 15.15 -1.35
CA GLY A 572 -19.95 15.54 -2.53
C GLY A 572 -20.90 14.44 -3.02
N ALA A 573 -20.44 13.18 -3.04
CA ALA A 573 -21.24 12.03 -3.43
C ALA A 573 -22.47 11.84 -2.53
N ARG A 574 -22.30 11.98 -1.21
CA ARG A 574 -23.39 11.84 -0.24
C ARG A 574 -24.37 13.00 -0.27
N SER A 575 -23.89 14.24 -0.44
CA SER A 575 -24.77 15.41 -0.64
C SER A 575 -25.69 15.24 -1.85
N ARG A 576 -25.17 14.70 -2.97
CA ARG A 576 -25.98 14.36 -4.15
C ARG A 576 -26.99 13.25 -3.87
N SER A 577 -26.57 12.16 -3.22
CA SER A 577 -27.46 11.05 -2.85
C SER A 577 -28.61 11.51 -1.94
N GLY A 578 -28.31 12.30 -0.90
CA GLY A 578 -29.32 12.86 0.01
C GLY A 578 -30.30 13.80 -0.70
N ARG A 579 -29.82 14.63 -1.62
CA ARG A 579 -30.68 15.48 -2.47
C ARG A 579 -31.60 14.63 -3.37
N ASN A 580 -31.07 13.58 -4.00
CA ASN A 580 -31.85 12.68 -4.85
C ASN A 580 -32.91 11.92 -4.05
N ALA A 581 -32.58 11.40 -2.88
CA ALA A 581 -33.53 10.74 -1.99
C ALA A 581 -34.65 11.70 -1.53
N ARG A 582 -34.30 12.95 -1.20
CA ARG A 582 -35.28 13.98 -0.85
C ARG A 582 -36.17 14.33 -2.03
N LYS A 583 -35.62 14.46 -3.24
CA LYS A 583 -36.37 14.70 -4.48
C LYS A 583 -37.33 13.55 -4.79
N ALA A 584 -36.89 12.30 -4.68
CA ALA A 584 -37.72 11.11 -4.87
C ALA A 584 -38.86 11.02 -3.83
N ARG A 585 -38.57 11.32 -2.56
CA ARG A 585 -39.57 11.37 -1.50
C ARG A 585 -40.62 12.45 -1.75
N ASN A 586 -40.19 13.64 -2.18
CA ASN A 586 -41.10 14.73 -2.52
C ASN A 586 -41.95 14.40 -3.75
N ALA A 587 -41.38 13.75 -4.77
CA ALA A 587 -42.12 13.28 -5.94
C ALA A 587 -43.19 12.23 -5.55
N ARG A 588 -42.86 11.27 -4.67
CA ARG A 588 -43.84 10.30 -4.15
C ARG A 588 -44.96 10.97 -3.36
N LYS A 589 -44.63 11.95 -2.51
CA LYS A 589 -45.65 12.73 -1.78
C LYS A 589 -46.57 13.50 -2.73
N ALA A 590 -46.00 14.14 -3.76
CA ALA A 590 -46.77 14.88 -4.76
C ALA A 590 -47.68 13.95 -5.60
N ALA A 591 -47.19 12.78 -6.00
CA ALA A 591 -47.98 11.77 -6.72
C ALA A 591 -49.12 11.23 -5.85
N GLY A 592 -48.85 10.93 -4.58
CA GLY A 592 -49.87 10.50 -3.61
C GLY A 592 -50.93 11.57 -3.34
N ALA A 593 -50.54 12.85 -3.28
CA ALA A 593 -51.47 13.97 -3.15
C ALA A 593 -52.40 14.06 -4.38
N ARG A 594 -51.84 14.03 -5.61
CA ARG A 594 -52.61 14.05 -6.87
C ARG A 594 -53.56 12.86 -7.01
N ALA A 595 -53.14 11.67 -6.58
CA ALA A 595 -53.99 10.48 -6.58
C ALA A 595 -55.18 10.62 -5.61
N ARG A 596 -54.98 11.22 -4.42
CA ARG A 596 -56.07 11.52 -3.47
C ARG A 596 -57.03 12.57 -4.00
N THR A 597 -56.53 13.61 -4.70
CA THR A 597 -57.40 14.63 -5.33
C THR A 597 -58.24 14.02 -6.44
N ARG A 598 -57.64 13.20 -7.33
CA ARG A 598 -58.38 12.47 -8.37
C ARG A 598 -59.41 11.49 -7.78
N ALA A 599 -59.07 10.79 -6.70
CA ALA A 599 -60.00 9.88 -6.04
C ALA A 599 -61.17 10.61 -5.36
N ARG A 600 -60.97 11.84 -4.84
CA ARG A 600 -62.04 12.69 -4.32
C ARG A 600 -62.97 13.19 -5.43
N ALA A 601 -62.40 13.74 -6.51
CA ALA A 601 -63.18 14.20 -7.66
C ALA A 601 -64.04 13.07 -8.26
N ARG A 602 -63.47 11.86 -8.38
CA ARG A 602 -64.19 10.67 -8.88
C ARG A 602 -65.28 10.15 -7.93
N LYS A 603 -65.25 10.53 -6.64
CA LYS A 603 -66.28 10.20 -5.64
C LYS A 603 -67.42 11.23 -5.63
N GLU A 604 -67.13 12.47 -6.01
CA GLU A 604 -68.12 13.54 -6.17
C GLU A 604 -68.88 13.43 -7.50
N GLU A 605 -68.29 12.81 -8.54
CA GLU A 605 -68.93 12.56 -9.84
C GLU A 605 -69.82 11.30 -9.90
N THR A 606 -69.89 10.49 -8.83
CA THR A 606 -70.87 9.39 -8.73
C THR A 606 -72.21 9.93 -8.23
N PRO A 607 -73.26 10.00 -9.05
CA PRO A 607 -74.59 10.38 -8.58
C PRO A 607 -75.11 9.28 -7.66
N ILE A 608 -75.69 9.68 -6.53
CA ILE A 608 -76.51 8.82 -5.69
C ILE A 608 -77.79 8.55 -6.50
N GLY A 609 -77.77 7.47 -7.28
CA GLY A 609 -78.94 6.93 -7.97
C GLY A 609 -79.65 5.94 -7.07
N VAL A 610 -80.93 6.26 -6.82
CA VAL A 610 -81.99 5.51 -6.14
C VAL A 610 -82.14 4.08 -6.65
#